data_AF-A0A1M5IC78-F1
#
_entry.id   AF-A0A1M5IC78-F1
#
_cell.length_a   1.000
_cell.length_b   1.000
_cell.length_c   1.000
_cell.angle_alpha   90.00
_cell.angle_beta   90.00
_cell.angle_gamma   90.00
#
_symmetry.space_group_name_H-M   'P 1'
#
loop_
_entity.id
_entity.type
_entity.pdbx_description
1 polymer ?
#
loop_
_entity_poly.entity_id
_entity_poly.type
_entity_poly.pdbx_seq_one_letter_code
_entity_poly.pdbx_strand_id
1 'polypeptide(L)'
;MIDSKKILYSNGKNDECHTPAYGVLPILEYIPKGKIIWCPFDTKDSWFVKLISLQSPVVYSHISNGENFYTYEPKNWDILISNPPFTNKRLIFERALYFKKPFALLMTNTWLNDAAPKQLFKERDLQLLMFDKRMKFDNRNKITFSSSYFCWNFLPKQIVMKTLNKNDLKP
;
A
#
# COMPACT_ATOMS: atom_id res chain seq x y z
N MET A 1 13.64 3.09 27.41
CA MET A 1 13.75 2.60 26.02
C MET A 1 12.95 1.31 25.94
N ILE A 2 11.83 1.32 25.22
CA ILE A 2 11.02 0.11 25.01
C ILE A 2 11.71 -0.67 23.89
N ASP A 3 12.13 -1.90 24.18
CA ASP A 3 12.79 -2.77 23.23
C ASP A 3 11.79 -3.25 22.17
N SER A 4 11.64 -2.44 21.12
CA SER A 4 10.68 -2.64 20.03
C SER A 4 10.89 -3.96 19.28
N LYS A 5 12.05 -4.62 19.44
CA LYS A 5 12.37 -5.89 18.76
C LYS A 5 11.54 -7.07 19.27
N LYS A 6 11.03 -7.04 20.50
CA LYS A 6 10.32 -8.18 21.11
C LYS A 6 8.79 -8.18 20.89
N ILE A 7 8.22 -7.06 20.42
CA ILE A 7 6.77 -6.86 20.29
C ILE A 7 6.29 -6.99 18.82
N LEU A 8 7.20 -7.00 17.84
CA LEU A 8 6.85 -6.81 16.42
C LEU A 8 6.13 -7.99 15.75
N TYR A 9 6.23 -9.20 16.29
CA TYR A 9 5.62 -10.39 15.66
C TYR A 9 4.96 -11.28 16.72
N SER A 10 3.66 -11.09 16.93
CA SER A 10 2.84 -12.22 17.35
C SER A 10 2.83 -13.23 16.21
N ASN A 11 3.13 -14.50 16.49
CA ASN A 11 3.07 -15.63 15.54
C ASN A 11 1.62 -15.93 15.10
N GLY A 12 0.91 -14.92 14.60
CA GLY A 12 -0.47 -14.93 14.15
C GLY A 12 -0.57 -15.20 12.66
N LYS A 13 -1.43 -16.16 12.32
CA LYS A 13 -1.68 -16.72 10.99
C LYS A 13 -2.17 -15.67 9.96
N ASN A 14 -1.46 -15.55 8.84
CA ASN A 14 -1.83 -14.85 7.59
C ASN A 14 -2.19 -13.35 7.72
N ASP A 15 -1.18 -12.51 7.96
CA ASP A 15 -1.29 -11.04 7.86
C ASP A 15 -1.21 -10.51 6.41
N GLU A 16 -0.88 -11.38 5.44
CA GLU A 16 -0.81 -11.01 4.01
C GLU A 16 -2.16 -11.17 3.31
N CYS A 17 -2.75 -10.04 2.88
CA CYS A 17 -3.90 -10.03 1.99
C CYS A 17 -3.44 -9.79 0.55
N HIS A 18 -3.63 -10.78 -0.32
CA HIS A 18 -3.38 -10.60 -1.75
C HIS A 18 -4.36 -9.59 -2.35
N THR A 19 -3.83 -8.50 -2.90
CA THR A 19 -4.60 -7.50 -3.63
C THR A 19 -4.92 -8.04 -5.03
N PRO A 20 -6.19 -8.14 -5.44
CA PRO A 20 -6.53 -8.55 -6.79
C PRO A 20 -6.10 -7.48 -7.79
N ALA A 21 -5.78 -7.89 -9.02
CA ALA A 21 -5.30 -6.97 -10.05
C ALA A 21 -6.24 -5.78 -10.32
N TYR A 22 -7.57 -5.97 -10.28
CA TYR A 22 -8.51 -4.84 -10.43
C TYR A 22 -8.40 -3.78 -9.33
N GLY A 23 -7.82 -4.12 -8.18
CA GLY A 23 -7.51 -3.17 -7.10
C GLY A 23 -6.19 -2.43 -7.34
N VAL A 24 -5.29 -2.98 -8.16
CA VAL A 24 -4.01 -2.37 -8.54
C VAL A 24 -4.18 -1.45 -9.74
N LEU A 25 -4.91 -1.88 -10.78
CA LEU A 25 -5.07 -1.14 -12.04
C LEU A 25 -5.35 0.37 -11.87
N PRO A 26 -6.22 0.83 -10.95
CA PRO A 26 -6.50 2.26 -10.80
C PRO A 26 -5.30 3.12 -10.39
N ILE A 27 -4.32 2.56 -9.66
CA ILE A 27 -3.15 3.34 -9.21
C ILE A 27 -2.14 3.60 -10.33
N LEU A 28 -2.14 2.75 -11.36
CA LEU A 28 -1.18 2.82 -12.47
C LEU A 28 -1.31 4.13 -13.27
N GLU A 29 -2.52 4.67 -13.37
CA GLU A 29 -2.83 5.95 -14.04
C GLU A 29 -2.01 7.12 -13.49
N TYR A 30 -1.64 7.06 -12.21
CA TYR A 30 -0.99 8.15 -11.49
C TYR A 30 0.52 8.00 -11.38
N ILE A 31 1.09 6.89 -11.87
CA ILE A 31 2.54 6.67 -11.81
C ILE A 31 3.23 7.54 -12.88
N PRO A 32 4.11 8.48 -12.50
CA PRO A 32 4.85 9.28 -13.47
C PRO A 32 5.85 8.43 -14.25
N LYS A 33 6.04 8.75 -15.55
CA LYS A 33 7.02 8.06 -16.40
C LYS A 33 8.45 8.19 -15.85
N GLY A 34 9.24 7.13 -16.00
CA GLY A 34 10.65 7.11 -15.62
C GLY A 34 10.94 7.01 -14.12
N LYS A 35 9.92 6.76 -13.29
CA LYS A 35 10.07 6.58 -11.84
C LYS A 35 10.28 5.12 -11.46
N ILE A 36 11.17 4.87 -10.50
CA ILE A 36 11.42 3.55 -9.93
C ILE A 36 10.45 3.34 -8.76
N ILE A 37 9.63 2.29 -8.84
CA ILE A 37 8.60 2.01 -7.85
C ILE A 37 9.10 0.95 -6.88
N TRP A 38 9.01 1.25 -5.58
CA TRP A 38 9.29 0.30 -4.52
C TRP A 38 7.99 -0.34 -3.99
N CYS A 39 7.93 -1.66 -4.06
CA CYS A 39 6.84 -2.49 -3.54
C CYS A 39 7.32 -3.26 -2.27
N PRO A 40 7.27 -2.65 -1.07
CA PRO A 40 7.95 -3.16 0.13
C PRO A 40 7.35 -4.38 0.83
N PHE A 41 6.16 -4.82 0.42
CA PHE A 41 5.42 -5.93 1.03
C PHE A 41 5.05 -6.98 -0.01
N ASP A 42 5.81 -7.04 -1.10
CA ASP A 42 5.43 -7.79 -2.29
C ASP A 42 6.52 -8.77 -2.70
N THR A 43 6.08 -9.92 -3.22
CA THR A 43 6.92 -10.85 -3.96
C THR A 43 6.80 -10.58 -5.46
N LYS A 44 7.69 -11.17 -6.27
CA LYS A 44 7.61 -11.13 -7.74
C LYS A 44 6.25 -11.52 -8.31
N ASP A 45 5.49 -12.32 -7.56
CA ASP A 45 4.21 -12.87 -7.99
C ASP A 45 3.01 -11.98 -7.69
N SER A 46 3.20 -10.88 -6.94
CA SER A 46 2.13 -9.95 -6.61
C SER A 46 1.65 -9.18 -7.84
N TRP A 47 0.38 -8.79 -7.83
CA TRP A 47 -0.19 -7.97 -8.90
C TRP A 47 0.39 -6.55 -8.94
N PHE A 48 0.89 -6.02 -7.82
CA PHE A 48 1.66 -4.76 -7.82
C PHE A 48 2.90 -4.90 -8.68
N VAL A 49 3.73 -5.93 -8.41
CA VAL A 49 4.98 -6.13 -9.18
C VAL A 49 4.67 -6.41 -10.64
N LYS A 50 3.74 -7.34 -10.92
CA LYS A 50 3.40 -7.74 -12.30
C LYS A 50 2.88 -6.58 -13.15
N LEU A 51 1.94 -5.77 -12.63
CA LEU A 51 1.30 -4.73 -13.42
C LEU A 51 2.13 -3.44 -13.50
N ILE A 52 2.81 -3.04 -12.42
CA ILE A 52 3.64 -1.83 -12.43
C ILE A 52 4.85 -2.03 -13.35
N SER A 53 5.44 -3.23 -13.37
CA SER A 53 6.59 -3.56 -14.22
C SER A 53 6.31 -3.42 -15.73
N LEU A 54 5.04 -3.40 -16.14
CA LEU A 54 4.66 -3.16 -17.54
C LEU A 54 4.93 -1.72 -18.00
N GLN A 55 5.04 -0.76 -17.07
CA GLN A 55 5.20 0.67 -17.40
C GLN A 55 6.29 1.39 -16.61
N SER A 56 6.86 0.79 -15.57
CA SER A 56 7.87 1.42 -14.71
C SER A 56 8.83 0.40 -14.11
N PRO A 57 10.11 0.74 -13.89
CA PRO A 57 11.03 -0.10 -13.15
C PRO A 57 10.49 -0.38 -11.73
N VAL A 58 10.55 -1.63 -11.30
CA VAL A 58 10.11 -2.05 -9.97
C VAL A 58 11.26 -2.64 -9.18
N VAL A 59 11.39 -2.22 -7.93
CA VAL A 59 12.13 -2.95 -6.89
C VAL A 59 11.09 -3.46 -5.90
N TYR A 60 11.06 -4.76 -5.65
CA TYR A 60 10.18 -5.35 -4.65
C TYR A 60 11.01 -5.86 -3.48
N SER A 61 10.39 -5.93 -2.31
CA SER A 61 10.99 -6.57 -1.15
C SER A 61 9.94 -7.27 -0.31
N HIS A 62 10.36 -8.31 0.38
CA HIS A 62 9.46 -9.08 1.22
C HIS A 62 10.14 -9.58 2.49
N ILE A 63 9.38 -9.69 3.58
CA ILE A 63 9.91 -10.20 4.85
C ILE A 63 10.47 -11.63 4.73
N SER A 64 9.88 -12.45 3.85
CA SER A 64 10.37 -13.81 3.57
C SER A 64 11.77 -13.84 2.95
N ASN A 65 12.21 -12.75 2.33
CA ASN A 65 13.54 -12.61 1.73
C ASN A 65 14.56 -12.04 2.73
N GLY A 66 14.17 -11.82 4.00
CA GLY A 66 14.98 -11.09 4.99
C GLY A 66 14.92 -9.57 4.83
N GLU A 67 14.08 -9.05 3.93
CA GLU A 67 14.00 -7.63 3.60
C GLU A 67 12.87 -6.97 4.38
N ASN A 68 13.07 -6.86 5.70
CA ASN A 68 12.03 -6.36 6.59
C ASN A 68 11.75 -4.85 6.35
N PHE A 69 10.47 -4.55 6.06
CA PHE A 69 9.77 -3.28 6.28
C PHE A 69 10.57 -2.24 7.07
N TYR A 70 10.81 -2.55 8.35
CA TYR A 70 11.30 -1.63 9.36
C TYR A 70 12.82 -1.44 9.37
N THR A 71 13.58 -2.21 8.61
CA THR A 71 15.05 -2.13 8.61
C THR A 71 15.67 -2.11 7.22
N TYR A 72 14.94 -2.54 6.19
CA TYR A 72 15.40 -2.61 4.83
C TYR A 72 14.92 -1.41 4.00
N GLU A 73 15.82 -0.84 3.20
CA GLU A 73 15.50 0.15 2.19
C GLU A 73 16.36 -0.15 0.94
N PRO A 74 15.76 -0.22 -0.26
CA PRO A 74 16.53 -0.45 -1.48
C PRO A 74 17.35 0.79 -1.85
N LYS A 75 18.48 0.58 -2.54
CA LYS A 75 19.40 1.67 -2.90
C LYS A 75 18.77 2.77 -3.77
N ASN A 76 17.94 2.38 -4.73
CA ASN A 76 17.34 3.28 -5.71
C ASN A 76 15.83 3.05 -5.80
N TRP A 77 15.06 4.10 -5.52
CA TRP A 77 13.60 4.13 -5.65
C TRP A 77 13.09 5.57 -5.57
N ASP A 78 11.94 5.84 -6.19
CA ASP A 78 11.32 7.18 -6.23
C ASP A 78 9.98 7.22 -5.50
N ILE A 79 9.16 6.18 -5.64
CA ILE A 79 7.78 6.15 -5.15
C ILE A 79 7.52 4.81 -4.48
N LEU A 80 6.83 4.82 -3.34
CA LEU A 80 6.42 3.61 -2.64
C LEU A 80 4.96 3.27 -2.96
N ILE A 81 4.69 2.08 -3.52
CA ILE A 81 3.31 1.63 -3.82
C ILE A 81 3.16 0.17 -3.40
N SER A 82 2.24 -0.13 -2.49
CA SER A 82 1.99 -1.51 -2.05
C SER A 82 0.71 -1.65 -1.19
N ASN A 83 0.36 -2.89 -0.82
CA ASN A 83 -0.62 -3.22 0.20
C ASN A 83 0.10 -3.68 1.49
N PRO A 84 0.20 -2.80 2.52
CA PRO A 84 0.86 -3.13 3.78
C PRO A 84 0.10 -4.20 4.58
N PRO A 85 0.78 -4.95 5.47
CA PRO A 85 0.11 -5.80 6.44
C PRO A 85 -0.78 -4.96 7.38
N PHE A 86 -1.82 -5.58 7.95
CA PHE A 86 -2.76 -4.88 8.83
C PHE A 86 -2.16 -4.50 10.19
N THR A 87 -1.15 -5.24 10.63
CA THR A 87 -0.43 -5.00 11.88
C THR A 87 0.49 -3.79 11.74
N ASN A 88 0.71 -3.07 12.85
CA ASN A 88 1.67 -1.94 12.92
C ASN A 88 1.47 -0.82 11.88
N LYS A 89 0.24 -0.63 11.37
CA LYS A 89 -0.12 0.40 10.38
C LYS A 89 0.44 1.80 10.69
N ARG A 90 0.40 2.25 11.95
CA ARG A 90 0.98 3.56 12.34
C ARG A 90 2.46 3.66 11.99
N LEU A 91 3.28 2.68 12.40
CA LEU A 91 4.72 2.67 12.15
C LEU A 91 5.03 2.61 10.65
N ILE A 92 4.19 1.90 9.88
CA ILE A 92 4.35 1.81 8.43
C ILE A 92 4.20 3.18 7.78
N PHE A 93 3.13 3.91 8.12
CA PHE A 93 2.91 5.25 7.58
C PHE A 93 3.91 6.28 8.12
N GLU A 94 4.33 6.18 9.40
CA GLU A 94 5.42 7.03 9.93
C GLU A 94 6.71 6.87 9.13
N ARG A 95 7.09 5.62 8.81
CA ARG A 95 8.26 5.33 7.99
C ARG A 95 8.08 5.81 6.54
N ALA A 96 6.91 5.56 5.93
CA ALA A 96 6.63 6.03 4.57
C ALA A 96 6.77 7.56 4.47
N LEU A 97 6.26 8.29 5.48
CA LEU A 97 6.37 9.74 5.57
C LEU A 97 7.80 10.21 5.89
N TYR A 98 8.58 9.44 6.65
CA TYR A 98 9.98 9.73 6.97
C TYR A 98 10.86 9.81 5.72
N PHE A 99 10.59 8.98 4.70
CA PHE A 99 11.36 8.98 3.46
C PHE A 99 11.24 10.26 2.63
N LYS A 100 10.26 11.12 2.94
CA LYS A 100 9.99 12.36 2.19
C LYS A 100 9.82 12.14 0.68
N LYS A 101 9.34 10.96 0.30
CA LYS A 101 9.03 10.55 -1.07
C LYS A 101 7.54 10.25 -1.23
N PRO A 102 6.98 10.41 -2.44
CA PRO A 102 5.59 10.05 -2.70
C PRO A 102 5.29 8.59 -2.35
N PHE A 103 4.08 8.34 -1.86
CA PHE A 103 3.60 6.97 -1.68
C PHE A 103 2.11 6.83 -1.96
N ALA A 104 1.71 5.58 -2.22
CA ALA A 104 0.34 5.12 -2.27
C ALA A 104 0.23 3.77 -1.57
N LEU A 105 -0.33 3.75 -0.36
CA LEU A 105 -0.48 2.55 0.46
C LEU A 105 -1.94 2.17 0.60
N LEU A 106 -2.29 0.94 0.26
CA LEU A 106 -3.65 0.46 0.44
C LEU A 106 -3.99 0.36 1.93
N MET A 107 -5.15 0.87 2.33
CA MET A 107 -5.58 0.81 3.73
C MET A 107 -7.10 0.86 3.83
N THR A 108 -7.63 0.28 4.91
CA THR A 108 -9.07 0.35 5.18
C THR A 108 -9.48 1.77 5.56
N ASN A 109 -10.64 2.19 5.06
CA ASN A 109 -11.21 3.50 5.36
C ASN A 109 -11.65 3.60 6.84
N THR A 110 -11.83 2.47 7.54
CA THR A 110 -12.13 2.50 8.98
C THR A 110 -11.00 3.09 9.79
N TRP A 111 -9.76 3.08 9.27
CA TRP A 111 -8.62 3.71 9.94
C TRP A 111 -8.82 5.22 10.12
N LEU A 112 -9.60 5.89 9.27
CA LEU A 112 -9.91 7.32 9.39
C LEU A 112 -10.67 7.68 10.68
N ASN A 113 -11.25 6.69 11.36
CA ASN A 113 -11.89 6.86 12.66
C ASN A 113 -10.87 6.94 13.80
N ASP A 114 -9.66 6.44 13.61
CA ASP A 114 -8.59 6.46 14.61
C ASP A 114 -7.94 7.87 14.70
N ALA A 115 -7.31 8.16 15.84
CA ALA A 115 -6.50 9.38 15.99
C ALA A 115 -5.22 9.37 15.16
N ALA A 116 -4.65 8.19 14.89
CA ALA A 116 -3.36 8.03 14.23
C ALA A 116 -3.27 8.73 12.85
N PRO A 117 -4.16 8.49 11.87
CA PRO A 117 -4.05 9.19 10.58
C PRO A 117 -4.24 10.70 10.73
N LYS A 118 -5.11 11.16 11.65
CA LYS A 118 -5.30 12.58 11.93
C LYS A 118 -4.00 13.23 12.40
N GLN A 119 -3.24 12.55 13.25
CA GLN A 119 -1.93 13.02 13.73
C GLN A 119 -0.86 12.99 12.64
N LEU A 120 -0.79 11.90 11.87
CA LEU A 120 0.23 11.70 10.84
C LEU A 120 0.12 12.68 9.67
N PHE A 121 -1.11 13.02 9.33
CA PHE A 121 -1.47 13.88 8.20
C PHE A 121 -2.02 15.24 8.65
N LYS A 122 -1.82 15.65 9.91
CA LYS A 122 -2.27 16.98 10.37
C LYS A 122 -1.61 18.11 9.58
N GLU A 123 -0.30 17.98 9.39
CA GLU A 123 0.56 18.98 8.76
C GLU A 123 0.99 18.53 7.34
N ARG A 124 0.26 17.57 6.76
CA ARG A 124 0.57 16.98 5.45
C ARG A 124 -0.71 16.61 4.73
N ASP A 125 -0.78 16.85 3.43
CA ASP A 125 -1.98 16.51 2.67
C ASP A 125 -2.19 15.00 2.56
N LEU A 126 -3.13 14.47 3.34
CA LEU A 126 -3.67 13.14 3.10
C LEU A 126 -4.39 13.14 1.75
N GLN A 127 -3.94 12.27 0.86
CA GLN A 127 -4.57 12.03 -0.42
C GLN A 127 -5.24 10.65 -0.41
N LEU A 128 -6.44 10.53 -0.96
CA LEU A 128 -7.24 9.30 -1.00
C LEU A 128 -7.66 8.97 -2.44
N LEU A 129 -7.25 7.79 -2.92
CA LEU A 129 -7.85 7.17 -4.11
C LEU A 129 -8.94 6.21 -3.63
N MET A 130 -10.18 6.68 -3.67
CA MET A 130 -11.35 5.98 -3.18
C MET A 130 -12.07 5.24 -4.31
N PHE A 131 -12.75 4.17 -3.93
CA PHE A 131 -13.45 3.29 -4.84
C PHE A 131 -14.96 3.28 -4.60
N ASP A 132 -15.74 3.24 -5.68
CA ASP A 132 -17.21 3.13 -5.66
C ASP A 132 -17.70 1.78 -5.10
N LYS A 133 -16.84 0.76 -5.14
CA LYS A 133 -17.11 -0.61 -4.69
C LYS A 133 -16.03 -1.08 -3.73
N ARG A 134 -16.37 -2.06 -2.89
CA ARG A 134 -15.41 -2.72 -2.01
C ARG A 134 -14.53 -3.70 -2.79
N MET A 135 -13.22 -3.65 -2.54
CA MET A 135 -12.27 -4.67 -2.98
C MET A 135 -12.53 -5.97 -2.21
N LYS A 136 -12.60 -7.09 -2.92
CA LYS A 136 -12.58 -8.44 -2.34
C LYS A 136 -11.13 -8.90 -2.30
N PHE A 137 -10.55 -8.87 -1.10
CA PHE A 137 -9.25 -9.45 -0.80
C PHE A 137 -9.49 -10.92 -0.48
N ASP A 138 -8.82 -11.82 -1.18
CA ASP A 138 -9.04 -13.27 -1.12
C ASP A 138 -10.42 -13.78 -1.62
N ASN A 139 -10.49 -15.08 -1.93
CA ASN A 139 -11.70 -15.77 -2.41
C ASN A 139 -12.64 -16.21 -1.26
N ARG A 140 -12.42 -15.74 -0.03
CA ARG A 140 -13.33 -16.04 1.08
C ARG A 140 -14.46 -15.03 0.99
N ASN A 141 -15.70 -15.49 1.00
CA ASN A 141 -16.92 -14.67 0.94
C ASN A 141 -17.13 -13.79 2.20
N LYS A 142 -16.08 -13.20 2.75
CA LYS A 142 -16.15 -12.27 3.88
C LYS A 142 -16.45 -10.86 3.37
N ILE A 143 -17.34 -10.18 4.07
CA ILE A 143 -17.60 -8.75 3.86
C ILE A 143 -16.29 -8.02 4.17
N THR A 144 -15.67 -7.43 3.15
CA THR A 144 -14.49 -6.60 3.31
C THR A 144 -14.88 -5.18 3.69
N PHE A 145 -14.04 -4.48 4.46
CA PHE A 145 -14.23 -3.05 4.69
C PHE A 145 -13.90 -2.28 3.41
N SER A 146 -14.54 -1.12 3.23
CA SER A 146 -14.14 -0.19 2.19
C SER A 146 -12.67 0.21 2.41
N SER A 147 -11.90 0.26 1.33
CA SER A 147 -10.47 0.52 1.36
C SER A 147 -10.13 1.49 0.24
N SER A 148 -9.10 2.29 0.45
CA SER A 148 -8.59 3.30 -0.49
C SER A 148 -7.07 3.22 -0.52
N TYR A 149 -6.43 3.77 -1.55
CA TYR A 149 -5.02 4.13 -1.39
C TYR A 149 -4.93 5.41 -0.57
N PHE A 150 -4.18 5.34 0.53
CA PHE A 150 -3.77 6.47 1.33
C PHE A 150 -2.42 6.91 0.78
N CYS A 151 -2.39 8.14 0.32
CA CYS A 151 -1.29 8.70 -0.46
C CYS A 151 -0.76 9.97 0.18
N TRP A 152 0.46 10.31 -0.18
CA TRP A 152 1.05 11.63 0.08
C TRP A 152 1.91 12.02 -1.12
N ASN A 153 1.72 13.26 -1.60
CA ASN A 153 2.44 13.82 -2.75
C ASN A 153 2.43 12.96 -4.02
N PHE A 154 1.32 12.25 -4.28
CA PHE A 154 1.21 11.28 -5.38
C PHE A 154 0.01 11.55 -6.29
N LEU A 155 -1.17 11.83 -5.72
CA LEU A 155 -2.39 12.11 -6.49
C LEU A 155 -2.46 13.59 -6.91
N PRO A 156 -3.20 13.90 -8.00
CA PRO A 156 -3.37 15.28 -8.46
C PRO A 156 -4.25 16.15 -7.54
N LYS A 157 -4.98 15.55 -6.61
CA LYS A 157 -5.81 16.23 -5.60
C LYS A 157 -6.02 15.34 -4.37
N GLN A 158 -6.52 15.92 -3.28
CA GLN A 158 -6.70 15.23 -2.00
C GLN A 158 -7.70 14.06 -2.06
N ILE A 159 -8.78 14.13 -2.84
CA ILE A 159 -9.72 13.01 -2.95
C ILE A 159 -10.02 12.76 -4.42
N VAL A 160 -9.71 11.54 -4.88
CA VAL A 160 -10.02 11.02 -6.21
C VAL A 160 -10.93 9.82 -6.05
N MET A 161 -12.03 9.79 -6.79
CA MET A 161 -12.97 8.66 -6.81
C MET A 161 -12.82 7.91 -8.13
N LYS A 162 -12.79 6.56 -8.07
CA LYS A 162 -12.72 5.69 -9.24
C LYS A 162 -13.74 4.56 -9.14
N THR A 163 -14.22 4.15 -10.31
CA THR A 163 -15.03 2.94 -10.46
C THR A 163 -14.12 1.72 -10.45
N LEU A 164 -14.36 0.76 -9.57
CA LEU A 164 -13.70 -0.55 -9.65
C LEU A 164 -14.41 -1.43 -10.66
N ASN A 165 -13.70 -1.80 -11.70
CA ASN A 165 -14.17 -2.73 -12.69
C ASN A 165 -13.60 -4.13 -12.40
N LYS A 166 -14.48 -5.00 -11.86
CA LYS A 166 -14.12 -6.36 -11.47
C LYS A 166 -14.07 -7.32 -12.67
N ASN A 167 -14.51 -6.88 -13.85
CA ASN A 167 -14.58 -7.70 -15.05
C ASN A 167 -13.33 -7.58 -15.94
N ASP A 168 -12.41 -6.64 -15.64
CA ASP A 168 -11.25 -6.36 -16.50
C ASP A 168 -10.22 -7.51 -16.57
N LEU A 169 -10.43 -8.59 -15.82
CA LEU A 169 -9.62 -9.80 -15.84
C LEU A 169 -10.48 -11.06 -15.67
N LYS A 170 -11.53 -11.20 -16.48
CA LYS A 170 -11.95 -12.55 -16.86
C LYS A 170 -10.88 -13.09 -17.83
N PRO A 171 -10.35 -14.30 -17.62
CA PRO A 171 -9.52 -14.95 -18.62
C PRO A 171 -10.26 -15.07 -19.96
#